data_AF-A0A2N2SJW8-F1
#
_entry.id   AF-A0A2N2SJW8-F1
#
_cell.length_a   1.000
_cell.length_b   1.000
_cell.length_c   1.000
_cell.angle_alpha   90.00
_cell.angle_beta   90.00
_cell.angle_gamma   90.00
#
_symmetry.space_group_name_H-M   'P 1'
#
loop_
_entity.id
_entity.type
_entity.pdbx_description
1 polymer ?
#
loop_
_entity_poly.entity_id
_entity_poly.type
_entity_poly.pdbx_seq_one_letter_code
_entity_poly.pdbx_strand_id
1 'polypeptide(L)'
;ASVTNNTIVHNTGTGTPGNCSKGLGFPTDCSSVTGNAYDFSNNGFLTKFRSTAWYVGNNAQGGRSLFRIVNGATGSPEEIAQGVTDMQLQYLTRTGTNPAGSYVDASAVTSWDNPPAATQVVAVRVILDLESRDAVGTDAATLKRQMMHVVSLRHREIVE
;
A
#
# COMPACT_ATOMS: atom_id res chain seq x y z
N ALA A 1 8.98 -2.60 25.84
CA ALA A 1 9.56 -3.95 25.68
C ALA A 1 10.68 -4.08 26.70
N SER A 2 10.67 -5.14 27.52
CA SER A 2 11.74 -5.41 28.50
C SER A 2 12.93 -6.05 27.79
N VAL A 3 14.15 -5.64 28.13
CA VAL A 3 15.43 -6.15 27.58
C VAL A 3 15.74 -7.61 27.95
N THR A 4 14.85 -8.29 28.67
CA THR A 4 15.00 -9.69 29.10
C THR A 4 14.05 -10.66 28.41
N ASN A 5 13.12 -10.17 27.58
CA ASN A 5 12.15 -11.03 26.93
C ASN A 5 12.52 -11.22 25.46
N ASN A 6 13.19 -12.33 25.15
CA ASN A 6 13.61 -12.69 23.79
C ASN A 6 12.46 -13.31 22.97
N THR A 7 11.29 -13.53 23.58
CA THR A 7 10.13 -14.14 22.92
C THR A 7 8.97 -13.16 22.91
N ILE A 8 8.55 -12.76 21.71
CA ILE A 8 7.30 -12.01 21.51
C ILE A 8 6.18 -13.03 21.32
N VAL A 9 5.29 -13.12 22.31
CA VAL A 9 4.10 -13.95 22.19
C VAL A 9 3.03 -13.21 21.39
N HIS A 10 2.48 -13.91 20.40
CA HIS A 10 1.35 -13.49 19.61
C HIS A 10 0.16 -14.40 19.97
N ASN A 11 -1.03 -13.81 20.09
CA ASN A 11 -2.25 -14.55 20.41
C ASN A 11 -3.28 -14.33 19.31
N THR A 12 -4.27 -15.22 19.22
CA THR A 12 -5.50 -14.91 18.50
C THR A 12 -6.12 -13.67 19.17
N GLY A 13 -6.47 -12.68 18.36
CA GLY A 13 -6.97 -11.39 18.85
C GLY A 13 -8.50 -11.40 18.90
N THR A 14 -9.09 -10.85 19.97
CA THR A 14 -10.55 -10.66 20.06
C THR A 14 -11.03 -9.34 19.44
N GLY A 15 -10.09 -8.50 18.97
CA GLY A 15 -10.39 -7.22 18.31
C GLY A 15 -10.94 -7.40 16.90
N THR A 16 -11.40 -6.29 16.29
CA THR A 16 -11.87 -6.27 14.90
C THR A 16 -11.05 -5.24 14.10
N PRO A 17 -10.22 -5.66 13.12
CA PRO A 17 -9.89 -7.05 12.81
C PRO A 17 -9.00 -7.69 13.89
N GLY A 18 -9.14 -9.01 14.06
CA GLY A 18 -8.35 -9.83 14.99
C GLY A 18 -7.49 -10.84 14.22
N ASN A 19 -6.47 -11.41 14.88
CA ASN A 19 -5.66 -12.47 14.28
C ASN A 19 -6.45 -13.78 14.23
N CYS A 20 -6.51 -14.44 13.07
CA CYS A 20 -7.17 -15.74 12.91
C CYS A 20 -6.39 -16.89 13.58
N SER A 21 -5.06 -16.78 13.63
CA SER A 21 -4.15 -17.75 14.27
C SER A 21 -3.06 -17.02 15.06
N LYS A 22 -2.29 -17.79 15.82
CA LYS A 22 -1.12 -17.31 16.56
C LYS A 22 0.07 -17.18 15.59
N GLY A 23 0.29 -18.19 14.76
CA GLY A 23 1.43 -18.27 13.85
C GLY A 23 1.60 -17.05 12.94
N LEU A 24 2.85 -16.63 12.77
CA LEU A 24 3.23 -15.51 11.91
C LEU A 24 3.75 -15.99 10.54
N GLY A 25 3.55 -17.26 10.20
CA GLY A 25 3.95 -17.82 8.92
C GLY A 25 3.14 -17.34 7.74
N PHE A 26 3.77 -17.38 6.57
CA PHE A 26 3.18 -17.04 5.30
C PHE A 26 3.35 -18.21 4.29
N PRO A 27 2.31 -18.58 3.50
CA PRO A 27 0.92 -18.11 3.57
C PRO A 27 0.30 -18.38 4.94
N THR A 28 -0.57 -17.49 5.41
CA THR A 28 -1.16 -17.60 6.75
C THR A 28 -2.10 -18.81 6.84
N ASP A 29 -1.83 -19.70 7.80
CA ASP A 29 -2.72 -20.80 8.13
C ASP A 29 -3.72 -20.39 9.23
N CYS A 30 -4.99 -20.22 8.83
CA CYS A 30 -6.11 -19.96 9.74
C CYS A 30 -6.91 -21.25 10.08
N SER A 31 -6.46 -22.44 9.67
CA SER A 31 -7.17 -23.71 9.92
C SER A 31 -7.09 -24.15 11.39
N SER A 32 -6.15 -23.60 12.15
CA SER A 32 -5.98 -23.85 13.58
C SER A 32 -5.62 -22.57 14.34
N VAL A 33 -5.85 -22.58 15.66
CA VAL A 33 -5.45 -21.49 16.54
C VAL A 33 -3.93 -21.29 16.52
N THR A 34 -3.14 -22.35 16.40
CA THR A 34 -1.67 -22.24 16.34
C THR A 34 -1.21 -21.71 14.99
N GLY A 35 -1.83 -22.12 13.88
CA GLY A 35 -1.37 -21.79 12.53
C GLY A 35 0.04 -22.29 12.24
N ASN A 36 0.67 -21.72 11.22
CA ASN A 36 2.05 -22.02 10.83
C ASN A 36 3.05 -21.06 11.49
N ALA A 37 4.10 -21.62 12.09
CA ALA A 37 5.17 -20.84 12.72
C ALA A 37 6.14 -20.26 11.67
N TYR A 38 6.71 -19.10 11.99
CA TYR A 38 7.83 -18.52 11.24
C TYR A 38 8.83 -17.96 12.24
N ASP A 39 10.08 -18.37 12.09
CA ASP A 39 11.18 -17.91 12.93
C ASP A 39 11.88 -16.74 12.25
N PHE A 40 11.86 -15.57 12.89
CA PHE A 40 12.58 -14.38 12.44
C PHE A 40 14.04 -14.46 12.87
N SER A 41 14.73 -15.53 12.45
CA SER A 41 16.13 -15.76 12.78
C SER A 41 17.03 -14.65 12.21
N ASN A 42 18.00 -14.17 13.01
CA ASN A 42 18.96 -13.10 12.67
C ASN A 42 18.36 -11.74 12.28
N ASN A 43 18.37 -10.78 13.21
CA ASN A 43 18.01 -9.36 12.99
C ASN A 43 16.55 -9.10 12.59
N GLY A 44 15.60 -9.91 13.08
CA GLY A 44 14.17 -9.59 12.98
C GLY A 44 13.84 -8.26 13.65
N PHE A 45 12.99 -7.45 13.02
CA PHE A 45 12.50 -6.19 13.58
C PHE A 45 10.97 -6.21 13.73
N LEU A 46 10.48 -5.68 14.83
CA LEU A 46 9.05 -5.45 15.06
C LEU A 46 8.73 -3.99 14.78
N THR A 47 7.77 -3.74 13.90
CA THR A 47 7.25 -2.39 13.63
C THR A 47 5.77 -2.30 13.93
N LYS A 48 5.32 -1.12 14.36
CA LYS A 48 3.90 -0.84 14.51
C LYS A 48 3.28 -0.70 13.13
N PHE A 49 2.30 -1.56 12.82
CA PHE A 49 1.52 -1.45 11.60
C PHE A 49 0.86 -0.07 11.50
N ARG A 50 0.95 0.54 10.32
CA ARG A 50 0.23 1.76 9.95
C ARG A 50 -0.40 1.53 8.58
N SER A 51 -1.71 1.72 8.51
CA SER A 51 -2.42 1.74 7.22
C SER A 51 -2.48 3.18 6.73
N THR A 52 -2.38 3.40 5.42
CA THR A 52 -2.51 4.73 4.81
C THR A 52 -3.30 4.62 3.53
N ALA A 53 -4.31 5.47 3.38
CA ALA A 53 -5.06 5.64 2.14
C ALA A 53 -4.76 7.02 1.55
N TRP A 54 -4.64 7.08 0.23
CA TRP A 54 -4.45 8.30 -0.53
C TRP A 54 -5.61 8.48 -1.49
N TYR A 55 -6.10 9.69 -1.65
CA TYR A 55 -7.17 9.99 -2.60
C TYR A 55 -7.10 11.44 -3.07
N VAL A 56 -7.70 11.71 -4.23
CA VAL A 56 -7.89 13.07 -4.72
C VAL A 56 -9.30 13.54 -4.37
N GLY A 57 -9.40 14.68 -3.69
CA GLY A 57 -10.66 15.24 -3.20
C GLY A 57 -10.78 16.73 -3.48
N ASN A 58 -11.96 17.28 -3.23
CA ASN A 58 -12.18 18.73 -3.26
C ASN A 58 -11.54 19.37 -2.02
N ASN A 59 -10.87 20.51 -2.19
CA ASN A 59 -10.25 21.25 -1.09
C ASN A 59 -11.08 22.48 -0.67
N ALA A 60 -10.67 23.12 0.43
CA ALA A 60 -11.36 24.27 0.99
C ALA A 60 -11.30 25.52 0.08
N GLN A 61 -10.41 25.56 -0.91
CA GLN A 61 -10.23 26.66 -1.85
C GLN A 61 -11.01 26.46 -3.16
N GLY A 62 -11.89 25.45 -3.23
CA GLY A 62 -12.72 25.19 -4.41
C GLY A 62 -12.03 24.43 -5.54
N GLY A 63 -10.81 23.94 -5.31
CA GLY A 63 -10.03 23.12 -6.24
C GLY A 63 -9.94 21.66 -5.81
N ARG A 64 -8.96 20.95 -6.37
CA ARG A 64 -8.66 19.54 -6.08
C ARG A 64 -7.32 19.41 -5.35
N SER A 65 -7.17 18.39 -4.52
CA SER A 65 -5.93 18.12 -3.77
C SER A 65 -5.75 16.64 -3.50
N LEU A 66 -4.49 16.26 -3.30
CA LEU A 66 -4.11 14.95 -2.80
C LEU A 66 -4.25 14.96 -1.27
N PHE A 67 -5.06 14.03 -0.77
CA PHE A 67 -5.29 13.81 0.65
C PHE A 67 -4.71 12.48 1.10
N ARG A 68 -4.35 12.41 2.38
CA ARG A 68 -3.89 11.21 3.07
C ARG A 68 -4.77 10.94 4.28
N ILE A 69 -5.12 9.68 4.50
CA ILE A 69 -5.75 9.20 5.74
C ILE A 69 -4.82 8.17 6.35
N VAL A 70 -4.48 8.33 7.63
CA VAL A 70 -3.66 7.37 8.39
C VAL A 70 -4.56 6.58 9.34
N ASN A 71 -4.40 5.25 9.37
CA ASN A 71 -5.16 4.29 10.19
C ASN A 71 -6.66 4.19 9.88
N GLY A 72 -7.06 4.33 8.61
CA GLY A 72 -8.41 4.01 8.12
C GLY A 72 -9.50 5.04 8.45
N ALA A 73 -10.77 4.64 8.35
CA ALA A 73 -11.95 5.54 8.31
C ALA A 73 -12.19 6.44 9.54
N THR A 74 -11.43 6.26 10.62
CA THR A 74 -11.46 7.12 11.81
C THR A 74 -10.42 8.24 11.76
N GLY A 75 -9.45 8.15 10.85
CA GLY A 75 -8.46 9.20 10.61
C GLY A 75 -9.07 10.38 9.86
N SER A 76 -8.80 11.59 10.34
CA SER A 76 -9.14 12.80 9.60
C SER A 76 -8.27 12.90 8.35
N PRO A 77 -8.85 13.21 7.17
CA PRO A 77 -8.05 13.46 5.98
C PRO A 77 -7.10 14.64 6.17
N GLU A 78 -5.86 14.44 5.78
CA GLU A 78 -4.81 15.46 5.76
C GLU A 78 -4.57 15.89 4.31
N GLU A 79 -4.70 17.18 4.02
CA GLU A 79 -4.34 17.74 2.71
C GLU A 79 -2.81 17.77 2.56
N ILE A 80 -2.28 17.09 1.56
CA ILE A 80 -0.83 16.95 1.35
C ILE A 80 -0.33 17.86 0.23
N ALA A 81 -1.08 17.95 -0.87
CA ALA A 81 -0.69 18.77 -2.01
C ALA A 81 -1.91 19.32 -2.76
N GLN A 82 -1.94 20.64 -2.95
CA GLN A 82 -2.90 21.32 -3.80
C GLN A 82 -2.57 21.14 -5.28
N GLY A 83 -3.61 21.25 -6.12
CA GLY A 83 -3.45 21.20 -7.57
C GLY A 83 -3.28 19.78 -8.11
N VAL A 84 -3.33 18.74 -7.27
CA VAL A 84 -3.46 17.36 -7.77
C VAL A 84 -4.91 17.14 -8.16
N THR A 85 -5.17 16.99 -9.45
CA THR A 85 -6.51 16.93 -10.03
C THR A 85 -6.99 15.50 -10.27
N ASP A 86 -6.06 14.59 -10.56
CA ASP A 86 -6.32 13.16 -10.71
C ASP A 86 -5.16 12.28 -10.20
N MET A 87 -5.48 11.04 -9.86
CA MET A 87 -4.50 10.01 -9.49
C MET A 87 -4.90 8.66 -10.09
N GLN A 88 -4.03 8.10 -10.92
CA GLN A 88 -4.15 6.74 -11.44
C GLN A 88 -3.05 5.85 -10.86
N LEU A 89 -3.40 4.59 -10.61
CA LEU A 89 -2.47 3.55 -10.18
C LEU A 89 -2.38 2.48 -11.26
N GLN A 90 -1.15 2.11 -11.61
CA GLN A 90 -0.87 0.93 -12.41
C GLN A 90 0.04 -0.01 -11.63
N TYR A 91 -0.06 -1.30 -11.91
CA TYR A 91 0.66 -2.35 -11.18
C TYR A 91 1.57 -3.13 -12.10
N LEU A 92 2.80 -3.37 -11.66
CA LEU A 92 3.64 -4.40 -12.25
C LEU A 92 3.38 -5.70 -11.51
N THR A 93 3.13 -6.77 -12.25
CA THR A 93 2.86 -8.09 -11.67
C THR A 93 4.00 -9.07 -11.93
N ARG A 94 3.98 -10.18 -11.21
CA ARG A 94 4.90 -11.31 -11.35
C ARG A 94 4.13 -12.62 -11.17
N THR A 95 4.40 -13.62 -11.99
CA THR A 95 3.88 -14.97 -11.81
C THR A 95 5.05 -15.93 -11.57
N GLY A 96 5.07 -16.59 -10.42
CA GLY A 96 6.25 -17.33 -9.96
C GLY A 96 7.46 -16.41 -9.84
N THR A 97 8.54 -16.71 -10.57
CA THR A 97 9.77 -15.90 -10.64
C THR A 97 9.77 -14.85 -11.75
N ASN A 98 8.78 -14.85 -12.64
CA ASN A 98 8.82 -14.08 -13.88
C ASN A 98 8.01 -12.78 -13.75
N PRO A 99 8.64 -11.59 -13.81
CA PRO A 99 7.90 -10.33 -13.86
C PRO A 99 7.17 -10.19 -15.20
N ALA A 100 6.02 -9.53 -15.18
CA ALA A 100 5.31 -9.14 -16.38
C ALA A 100 6.13 -8.12 -17.18
N GLY A 101 5.95 -8.10 -18.50
CA GLY A 101 6.64 -7.16 -19.39
C GLY A 101 6.10 -5.73 -19.35
N SER A 102 4.94 -5.51 -18.74
CA SER A 102 4.26 -4.21 -18.69
C SER A 102 3.47 -4.02 -17.41
N TYR A 103 3.19 -2.75 -17.11
CA TYR A 103 2.24 -2.38 -16.07
C TYR A 103 0.82 -2.58 -16.59
N VAL A 104 -0.09 -2.97 -15.69
CA VAL A 104 -1.53 -3.09 -15.97
C VAL A 104 -2.31 -2.08 -15.13
N ASP A 105 -3.48 -1.67 -15.60
CA ASP A 105 -4.34 -0.75 -14.85
C ASP A 105 -4.87 -1.42 -13.57
N ALA A 106 -5.21 -0.61 -12.57
CA ALA A 106 -5.68 -1.11 -11.28
C ALA A 106 -6.90 -2.04 -11.40
N SER A 107 -7.80 -1.81 -12.35
CA SER A 107 -8.99 -2.63 -12.60
C SER A 107 -8.66 -4.02 -13.16
N ALA A 108 -7.47 -4.24 -13.73
CA ALA A 108 -7.03 -5.55 -14.21
C ALA A 108 -6.59 -6.48 -13.07
N VAL A 109 -6.35 -5.95 -11.87
CA VAL A 109 -6.03 -6.75 -10.68
C VAL A 109 -7.32 -7.12 -9.95
N THR A 110 -7.82 -8.31 -10.25
CA THR A 110 -9.10 -8.81 -9.72
C THR A 110 -8.97 -9.65 -8.45
N SER A 111 -7.76 -10.09 -8.10
CA SER A 111 -7.46 -10.74 -6.83
C SER A 111 -6.15 -10.20 -6.25
N TRP A 112 -6.15 -10.04 -4.93
CA TRP A 112 -4.98 -9.65 -4.13
C TRP A 112 -4.43 -10.80 -3.30
N ASP A 113 -5.00 -12.00 -3.47
CA ASP A 113 -4.57 -13.21 -2.80
C ASP A 113 -3.14 -13.53 -3.20
N ASN A 114 -2.39 -14.11 -2.27
CA ASN A 114 -0.96 -14.34 -2.45
C ASN A 114 -0.57 -15.83 -2.28
N PRO A 115 -1.23 -16.79 -2.96
CA PRO A 115 -0.78 -18.17 -2.95
C PRO A 115 0.53 -18.34 -3.75
N PRO A 116 1.33 -19.39 -3.50
CA PRO A 116 2.67 -19.59 -4.09
C PRO A 116 2.75 -19.57 -5.63
N ALA A 117 1.63 -19.76 -6.34
CA ALA A 117 1.54 -19.77 -7.81
C ALA A 117 0.73 -18.61 -8.41
N ALA A 118 0.27 -17.64 -7.60
CA ALA A 118 -0.53 -16.53 -8.10
C ALA A 118 0.33 -15.46 -8.80
N THR A 119 -0.37 -14.67 -9.61
CA THR A 119 0.09 -13.38 -10.09
C THR A 119 0.10 -12.39 -8.94
N GLN A 120 1.28 -11.93 -8.54
CA GLN A 120 1.49 -11.00 -7.43
C GLN A 120 1.80 -9.61 -7.96
N VAL A 121 1.22 -8.58 -7.36
CA VAL A 121 1.67 -7.19 -7.58
C VAL A 121 3.01 -6.97 -6.88
N VAL A 122 4.03 -6.55 -7.63
CA VAL A 122 5.40 -6.36 -7.14
C VAL A 122 5.88 -4.92 -7.22
N ALA A 123 5.22 -4.06 -7.99
CA ALA A 123 5.48 -2.63 -7.99
C ALA A 123 4.20 -1.85 -8.29
N VAL A 124 4.18 -0.58 -7.89
CA VAL A 124 3.11 0.37 -8.16
C VAL A 124 3.70 1.54 -8.93
N ARG A 125 3.08 1.92 -10.04
CA ARG A 125 3.29 3.20 -10.71
C ARG A 125 2.14 4.12 -10.34
N VAL A 126 2.47 5.19 -9.63
CA VAL A 126 1.55 6.28 -9.29
C VAL A 126 1.68 7.35 -10.36
N ILE A 127 0.56 7.71 -10.96
CA ILE A 127 0.45 8.76 -11.97
C ILE A 127 -0.43 9.85 -11.40
N LEU A 128 0.11 11.06 -11.28
CA LEU A 128 -0.61 12.23 -10.79
C LEU A 128 -0.73 13.25 -11.91
N ASP A 129 -1.95 13.75 -12.12
CA ASP A 129 -2.16 14.94 -12.93
C ASP A 129 -2.16 16.16 -12.00
N LEU A 130 -1.28 17.11 -12.31
CA LEU A 130 -1.09 18.34 -11.57
C LEU A 130 -1.52 19.54 -12.40
N GLU A 131 -2.10 20.51 -11.72
CA GLU A 131 -2.52 21.78 -12.25
C GLU A 131 -1.94 22.92 -11.40
N SER A 132 -1.38 23.96 -12.05
CA SER A 132 -0.90 25.14 -11.34
C SER A 132 -2.05 25.91 -10.70
N ARG A 133 -1.74 26.58 -9.60
CA ARG A 133 -2.72 27.44 -8.91
C ARG A 133 -3.00 28.73 -9.68
N ASP A 134 -1.96 29.26 -10.33
CA ASP A 134 -2.05 30.47 -11.12
C ASP A 134 -2.22 30.13 -12.60
N ALA A 135 -3.02 30.95 -13.28
CA ALA A 135 -3.34 30.79 -14.69
C ALA A 135 -2.31 31.52 -15.56
N VAL A 136 -1.07 31.03 -15.50
CA VAL A 136 0.12 31.65 -16.14
C VAL A 136 0.51 31.00 -17.47
N GLY A 137 -0.33 30.11 -18.00
CA GLY A 137 -0.15 29.52 -19.32
C GLY A 137 -0.63 30.42 -20.45
N THR A 138 -0.56 29.89 -21.68
CA THR A 138 -1.16 30.54 -22.85
C THR A 138 -2.65 30.76 -22.62
N ASP A 139 -3.17 31.90 -23.08
CA ASP A 139 -4.58 32.30 -22.91
C ASP A 139 -5.05 32.37 -21.44
N ALA A 140 -4.13 32.65 -20.52
CA ALA A 140 -4.39 32.66 -19.08
C ALA A 140 -4.99 31.33 -18.57
N ALA A 141 -4.53 30.21 -19.14
CA ALA A 141 -4.87 28.87 -18.66
C ALA A 141 -3.94 28.44 -17.51
N THR A 142 -4.38 27.48 -16.70
CA THR A 142 -3.50 26.80 -15.75
C THR A 142 -2.53 25.87 -16.49
N LEU A 143 -1.32 25.73 -15.95
CA LEU A 143 -0.33 24.80 -16.44
C LEU A 143 -0.69 23.39 -15.96
N LYS A 144 -0.69 22.43 -16.88
CA LYS A 144 -0.95 21.01 -16.58
C LYS A 144 0.32 20.19 -16.74
N ARG A 145 0.58 19.30 -15.80
CA ARG A 145 1.73 18.38 -15.84
C ARG A 145 1.34 17.03 -15.29
N GLN A 146 1.82 15.98 -15.94
CA GLN A 146 1.75 14.64 -15.38
C GLN A 146 3.07 14.29 -14.67
N MET A 147 2.96 13.76 -13.46
CA MET A 147 4.07 13.19 -12.70
C MET A 147 3.88 11.68 -12.60
N MET A 148 4.96 10.93 -12.79
CA MET A 148 4.99 9.48 -12.56
C MET A 148 6.03 9.14 -11.50
N HIS A 149 5.64 8.30 -10.55
CA HIS A 149 6.54 7.74 -9.54
C HIS A 149 6.35 6.23 -9.45
N VAL A 150 7.44 5.48 -9.41
CA VAL A 150 7.43 4.02 -9.33
C VAL A 150 7.96 3.60 -7.97
N VAL A 151 7.17 2.77 -7.28
CA VAL A 151 7.50 2.20 -5.97
C VAL A 151 7.56 0.70 -6.09
N SER A 152 8.67 0.12 -5.68
CA SER A 152 8.87 -1.33 -5.62
C SER A 152 8.33 -1.86 -4.28
N LEU A 153 7.66 -3.01 -4.29
CA LEU A 153 7.03 -3.60 -3.10
C LEU A 153 7.93 -4.69 -2.53
N ARG A 154 8.91 -4.30 -1.73
CA ARG A 154 9.94 -5.19 -1.15
C ARG A 154 9.40 -6.50 -0.57
N HIS A 155 8.28 -6.48 0.16
CA HIS A 155 7.70 -7.69 0.78
C HIS A 155 6.96 -8.61 -0.21
N ARG A 156 6.86 -8.23 -1.48
CA ARG A 156 6.27 -9.02 -2.58
C ARG A 156 7.29 -9.35 -3.67
N GLU A 157 8.50 -8.82 -3.59
CA GLU A 157 9.60 -9.11 -4.51
C GLU A 157 10.37 -10.37 -4.15
N ILE A 158 10.32 -10.82 -2.89
CA ILE A 158 11.05 -12.00 -2.46
C ILE A 158 10.47 -13.23 -3.16
N VAL A 159 11.36 -13.99 -3.78
CA VAL A 159 11.14 -15.37 -4.22
C VAL A 159 11.86 -16.22 -3.19
N GLU A 160 11.13 -17.01 -2.40
CA GLU A 160 11.69 -18.13 -1.64
C GLU A 160 11.40 -19.43 -2.38
#